data_AF-G7YNF1-F1
#
_entry.id   AF-G7YNF1-F1
#
_cell.length_a   1.000
_cell.length_b   1.000
_cell.length_c   1.000
_cell.angle_alpha   90.00
_cell.angle_beta   90.00
_cell.angle_gamma   90.00
#
_symmetry.space_group_name_H-M   'P 1'
#
loop_
_entity.id
_entity.type
_entity.pdbx_description
1 polymer ?
#
loop_
_entity_poly.entity_id
_entity_poly.type
_entity_poly.pdbx_seq_one_letter_code
_entity_poly.pdbx_strand_id
1 'polypeptide(L)'
;MGKPHQPIFDVLRNQHNIDPDQTLMIGDRLDTDIAFGNRFGMYTACVLTGVTDSELLNKVKTDPGRILHRPTCTFESVQQILEKLNEVENQGASHPMG
;
A
#
# COMPACT_ATOMS: atom_id res chain seq x y z
N MET A 1 16.42 -5.87 -12.01
CA MET A 1 16.70 -5.99 -10.56
C MET A 1 15.89 -4.92 -9.85
N GLY A 2 14.78 -5.29 -9.22
CA GLY A 2 13.82 -4.36 -8.61
C GLY A 2 13.04 -5.07 -7.49
N LYS A 3 11.95 -4.48 -6.98
CA LYS A 3 11.02 -5.14 -6.03
C LYS A 3 10.73 -6.57 -6.53
N PRO A 4 10.71 -7.60 -5.66
CA PRO A 4 10.66 -7.56 -4.20
C PRO A 4 12.03 -7.68 -3.50
N HIS A 5 13.15 -7.40 -4.19
CA HIS A 5 14.48 -7.64 -3.63
C HIS A 5 14.89 -6.64 -2.52
N GLN A 6 15.50 -7.19 -1.46
CA GLN A 6 15.96 -6.52 -0.24
C GLN A 6 16.88 -5.29 -0.42
N PRO A 7 17.76 -5.20 -1.42
CA PRO A 7 18.62 -4.03 -1.61
C PRO A 7 17.86 -2.71 -1.86
N ILE A 8 16.66 -2.75 -2.45
CA ILE A 8 15.83 -1.53 -2.60
C ILE A 8 15.34 -1.03 -1.24
N PHE A 9 14.99 -1.94 -0.33
CA PHE A 9 14.60 -1.55 1.03
C PHE A 9 15.79 -0.99 1.81
N ASP A 10 16.97 -1.62 1.70
CA ASP A 10 18.18 -1.15 2.37
C ASP A 10 18.60 0.24 1.89
N VAL A 11 18.47 0.54 0.60
CA VAL A 11 18.69 1.89 0.04
C VAL A 11 17.69 2.89 0.62
N LEU A 12 16.40 2.56 0.59
CA LEU A 12 15.33 3.43 1.10
C LEU A 12 15.49 3.72 2.60
N ARG A 13 15.79 2.70 3.40
CA ARG A 13 16.00 2.84 4.84
C ARG A 13 17.23 3.67 5.16
N ASN A 14 18.36 3.40 4.50
CA ASN A 14 19.62 4.08 4.78
C ASN A 14 19.66 5.52 4.26
N GLN A 15 18.91 5.85 3.20
CA GLN A 15 18.90 7.20 2.61
C GLN A 15 17.78 8.09 3.14
N HIS A 16 16.66 7.53 3.59
CA HIS A 16 15.46 8.30 3.93
C HIS A 16 14.87 8.02 5.32
N ASN A 17 15.52 7.18 6.13
CA ASN A 17 15.12 6.88 7.51
C ASN A 17 13.63 6.48 7.63
N ILE A 18 13.19 5.62 6.70
CA ILE A 18 11.80 5.17 6.59
C ILE A 18 11.39 4.37 7.84
N ASP A 19 10.33 4.83 8.51
CA ASP A 19 9.61 4.10 9.55
C ASP A 19 8.48 3.29 8.89
N PRO A 20 8.57 1.94 8.83
CA PRO A 20 7.55 1.11 8.18
C PRO A 20 6.14 1.33 8.72
N ASP A 21 6.01 1.57 10.03
CA ASP A 21 4.72 1.76 10.69
C ASP A 21 4.05 3.09 10.33
N GLN A 22 4.77 4.00 9.68
CA GLN A 22 4.28 5.28 9.16
C GLN A 22 4.36 5.36 7.63
N THR A 23 4.62 4.24 6.96
CA THR A 23 4.85 4.20 5.51
C THR A 23 3.75 3.43 4.81
N LEU A 24 3.20 4.03 3.75
CA LEU A 24 2.25 3.40 2.85
C LEU A 24 2.93 3.06 1.51
N MET A 25 2.98 1.78 1.20
CA MET A 25 3.41 1.26 -0.09
C MET A 25 2.21 1.18 -1.06
N ILE A 26 2.28 1.93 -2.16
CA ILE A 26 1.23 1.96 -3.20
C ILE A 26 1.75 1.26 -4.47
N GLY A 27 0.94 0.38 -5.05
CA GLY A 27 1.25 -0.28 -6.32
C GLY A 27 0.09 -1.10 -6.87
N ASP A 28 0.26 -1.67 -8.06
CA ASP A 28 -0.79 -2.40 -8.78
C ASP A 28 -0.56 -3.92 -8.85
N ARG A 29 0.55 -4.40 -8.27
CA ARG A 29 0.95 -5.81 -8.33
C ARG A 29 1.09 -6.44 -6.95
N LEU A 30 0.39 -7.54 -6.74
CA LEU A 30 0.38 -8.25 -5.46
C LEU A 30 1.72 -8.95 -5.14
N ASP A 31 2.38 -9.51 -6.16
CA ASP A 31 3.61 -10.29 -6.05
C ASP A 31 4.88 -9.43 -5.86
N THR A 32 4.80 -8.16 -6.22
CA THR A 32 5.91 -7.21 -6.09
C THR A 32 5.63 -6.15 -5.04
N ASP A 33 4.66 -5.28 -5.24
CA ASP A 33 4.50 -4.09 -4.41
C ASP A 33 3.90 -4.42 -3.05
N ILE A 34 2.81 -5.21 -3.06
CA ILE A 34 2.12 -5.62 -1.83
C ILE A 34 2.99 -6.59 -1.04
N ALA A 35 3.57 -7.59 -1.72
CA ALA A 35 4.52 -8.52 -1.10
C ALA A 35 5.74 -7.81 -0.51
N PHE A 36 6.25 -6.75 -1.16
CA PHE A 36 7.34 -5.95 -0.63
C PHE A 36 6.92 -5.16 0.61
N GLY A 37 5.84 -4.39 0.54
CA GLY A 37 5.38 -3.59 1.69
C GLY A 37 5.09 -4.47 2.91
N ASN A 38 4.35 -5.56 2.72
CA ASN A 38 4.02 -6.50 3.79
C ASN A 38 5.26 -7.20 4.37
N ARG A 39 6.24 -7.57 3.52
CA ARG A 39 7.51 -8.17 3.98
C ARG A 39 8.29 -7.25 4.91
N PHE A 40 8.20 -5.94 4.69
CA PHE A 40 8.94 -4.93 5.44
C PHE A 40 8.09 -4.19 6.49
N GLY A 41 6.87 -4.66 6.76
CA GLY A 41 6.01 -4.11 7.82
C GLY A 41 5.33 -2.78 7.47
N MET A 42 5.27 -2.42 6.18
CA MET A 42 4.56 -1.22 5.72
C MET A 42 3.06 -1.50 5.58
N TYR A 43 2.25 -0.44 5.66
CA TYR A 43 0.90 -0.49 5.11
C TYR A 43 0.94 -0.64 3.59
N THR A 44 -0.03 -1.33 3.00
CA THR A 44 -0.08 -1.57 1.55
C THR A 44 -1.42 -1.16 0.94
N ALA A 45 -1.36 -0.39 -0.14
CA ALA A 45 -2.52 0.00 -0.94
C ALA A 45 -2.38 -0.52 -2.38
N CYS A 46 -3.30 -1.39 -2.79
CA CYS A 46 -3.36 -1.89 -4.17
C CYS A 46 -4.28 -1.00 -5.02
N VAL A 47 -3.79 -0.49 -6.15
CA VAL A 47 -4.63 0.20 -7.14
C VAL A 47 -5.03 -0.76 -8.26
N LEU A 48 -6.31 -0.78 -8.63
CA LEU A 48 -6.89 -1.74 -9.58
C LEU A 48 -6.85 -1.27 -11.05
N THR A 49 -6.21 -0.12 -11.34
CA THR A 49 -6.00 0.36 -12.72
C THR A 49 -4.94 -0.40 -13.51
N GLY A 50 -4.16 -1.29 -12.87
CA GLY A 50 -2.99 -1.93 -13.45
C GLY A 50 -3.14 -3.43 -13.69
N VAL A 51 -2.18 -4.21 -13.22
CA VAL A 51 -2.06 -5.66 -13.53
C VAL A 51 -2.98 -6.53 -12.65
N THR A 52 -3.28 -6.11 -11.42
CA THR A 52 -4.11 -6.91 -10.51
C THR A 52 -5.59 -6.73 -10.84
N ASP A 53 -6.26 -7.84 -11.17
CA ASP A 53 -7.72 -7.89 -11.31
C ASP A 53 -8.43 -8.34 -10.02
N SER A 54 -9.74 -8.16 -10.01
CA SER A 54 -10.62 -8.46 -8.87
C SER A 54 -10.65 -9.95 -8.52
N GLU A 55 -10.49 -10.83 -9.51
CA GLU A 55 -10.52 -12.29 -9.31
C GLU A 55 -9.27 -12.75 -8.55
N LEU A 56 -8.10 -12.33 -9.01
CA LEU A 56 -6.82 -12.60 -8.36
C LEU A 56 -6.81 -12.04 -6.95
N LEU A 57 -7.32 -10.82 -6.74
CA LEU A 57 -7.45 -10.20 -5.43
C LEU A 57 -8.33 -11.04 -4.49
N ASN A 58 -9.46 -11.56 -4.95
CA ASN A 58 -10.32 -12.43 -4.15
C ASN A 58 -9.63 -13.75 -3.79
N LYS A 59 -8.85 -14.30 -4.71
CA LYS A 59 -8.07 -15.53 -4.48
C LYS A 59 -7.00 -15.34 -3.41
N VAL A 60 -6.21 -14.27 -3.44
CA VAL A 60 -5.20 -14.02 -2.39
C VAL A 60 -5.81 -13.72 -1.03
N LYS A 61 -6.97 -13.05 -0.99
CA LYS A 61 -7.67 -12.72 0.27
C LYS A 61 -8.16 -13.98 1.00
N THR A 62 -8.57 -15.01 0.25
CA THR A 62 -9.13 -16.24 0.81
C THR A 62 -8.08 -17.33 1.06
N ASP A 63 -6.96 -17.32 0.33
CA ASP A 63 -5.88 -18.31 0.48
C ASP A 63 -4.99 -18.02 1.72
N PRO A 64 -5.00 -18.86 2.77
CA PRO A 64 -4.18 -18.65 3.96
C PRO A 64 -2.67 -18.70 3.70
N GLY A 65 -2.21 -19.35 2.62
CA GLY A 65 -0.81 -19.39 2.21
C GLY A 65 -0.31 -18.09 1.56
N ARG A 66 -1.20 -17.12 1.31
CA ARG A 66 -0.87 -15.90 0.55
C ARG A 66 -0.95 -14.61 1.36
N ILE A 67 -0.76 -14.67 2.68
CA ILE A 67 -0.82 -13.49 3.56
C ILE A 67 0.05 -12.33 3.04
N LEU A 68 1.27 -12.60 2.57
CA LEU A 68 2.16 -11.56 2.03
C LEU A 68 1.60 -10.81 0.82
N HIS A 69 0.65 -11.38 0.08
CA HIS A 69 0.07 -10.78 -1.12
C HIS A 69 -1.21 -9.99 -0.84
N ARG A 70 -1.63 -9.89 0.43
CA ARG A 70 -2.90 -9.26 0.80
C ARG A 70 -2.67 -7.76 1.05
N PRO A 71 -3.30 -6.87 0.29
CA PRO A 71 -3.18 -5.45 0.55
C PRO A 71 -3.95 -5.06 1.81
N THR A 72 -3.47 -4.06 2.55
CA THR A 72 -4.22 -3.44 3.66
C THR A 72 -5.52 -2.84 3.15
N CYS A 73 -5.47 -2.13 2.01
CA CYS A 73 -6.63 -1.54 1.36
C CYS A 73 -6.49 -1.56 -0.16
N THR A 74 -7.60 -1.39 -0.85
CA THR A 74 -7.67 -1.37 -2.31
C THR A 74 -8.38 -0.12 -2.80
N PHE A 75 -7.91 0.43 -3.91
CA PHE A 75 -8.46 1.59 -4.57
C PHE A 75 -8.65 1.31 -6.05
N GLU A 76 -9.65 1.91 -6.66
CA GLU A 76 -9.84 1.82 -8.10
C GLU A 76 -8.69 2.53 -8.84
N SER A 77 -8.17 3.62 -8.29
CA SER A 77 -7.06 4.39 -8.86
C SER A 77 -6.32 5.24 -7.83
N VAL A 78 -5.18 5.81 -8.22
CA VAL A 78 -4.46 6.83 -7.43
C VAL A 78 -5.28 8.11 -7.23
N GLN A 79 -6.20 8.45 -8.14
CA GLN A 79 -7.10 9.59 -7.96
C GLN A 79 -8.00 9.40 -6.73
N GLN A 80 -8.51 8.18 -6.53
CA GLN A 80 -9.36 7.87 -5.37
C GLN A 80 -8.59 8.02 -4.05
N ILE A 81 -7.28 7.80 -4.06
CA ILE A 81 -6.43 8.03 -2.88
C ILE A 81 -6.40 9.53 -2.57
N LEU A 82 -6.17 10.38 -3.57
CA LEU A 82 -6.15 11.83 -3.41
C LEU A 82 -7.50 12.36 -2.91
N GLU A 83 -8.61 11.86 -3.46
CA GLU A 83 -9.96 12.21 -3.02
C GLU A 83 -10.17 11.92 -1.53
N LYS A 84 -9.76 10.73 -1.06
CA LYS A 84 -9.84 10.38 0.36
C LYS A 84 -8.97 11.24 1.26
N LEU A 85 -7.76 11.58 0.83
CA LEU A 85 -6.89 12.47 1.61
C LEU A 85 -7.53 13.84 1.80
N ASN A 86 -8.12 14.39 0.73
CA ASN A 86 -8.84 15.66 0.79
C ASN A 86 -10.07 15.57 1.72
N GLU A 87 -10.82 14.45 1.71
CA GLU A 87 -11.95 14.25 2.62
C GLU A 87 -11.51 14.32 4.09
N VAL A 88 -10.38 13.69 4.44
CA VAL A 88 -9.85 13.68 5.80
C VAL A 88 -9.38 15.07 6.23
N GLU A 89 -8.68 15.80 5.37
CA GLU A 89 -8.25 17.17 5.65
C GLU A 89 -9.44 18.12 5.89
N ASN A 90 -10.48 18.01 5.06
CA ASN A 90 -11.68 18.83 5.18
C ASN A 90 -12.52 18.48 6.43
N GLN A 91 -12.48 17.24 6.90
CA GLN A 91 -13.11 16.85 8.17
C GLN A 91 -12.32 17.36 9.38
N GLY A 92 -10.98 17.41 9.30
CA GLY A 92 -10.10 17.98 10.33
C GLY A 92 -10.25 19.50 10.51
N ALA A 93 -10.65 20.23 9.47
CA ALA A 93 -10.89 21.67 9.51
C ALA A 93 -12.19 22.08 10.26
N SER A 94 -13.00 21.12 10.70
CA SER A 94 -14.32 21.36 11.32
C SER A 94 -14.34 21.34 12.86
N HIS A 95 -13.19 21.22 13.53
CA HIS A 95 -13.13 21.30 15.00
C HIS A 95 -12.73 22.72 15.46
N PRO A 96 -13.67 23.59 15.88
CA PRO A 96 -13.31 24.82 16.56
C PRO A 96 -12.69 24.45 17.91
N MET A 97 -11.50 24.99 18.18
CA MET A 97 -10.85 24.94 19.49
C MET A 97 -11.79 25.56 20.52
N GLY A 98 -12.31 24.74 21.43
CA GLY A 98 -12.95 25.17 22.67
C GLY A 98 -11.92 25.34 23.79
#